data_AF-A0A0M1P6Z9-F1
#
_entry.id   AF-A0A0M1P6Z9-F1
#
_cell.length_a   1.000
_cell.length_b   1.000
_cell.length_c   1.000
_cell.angle_alpha   90.00
_cell.angle_beta   90.00
_cell.angle_gamma   90.00
#
_symmetry.space_group_name_H-M   'P 1'
#
loop_
_entity.id
_entity.type
_entity.pdbx_description
1 polymer ?
#
loop_
_entity_poly.entity_id
_entity_poly.type
_entity_poly.pdbx_seq_one_letter_code
_entity_poly.pdbx_strand_id
1 'polypeptide(L)'
;MKKIIVICLGVIILSNGIWSYMYFNKLNVNTDVHLFTLDGTGEQWDVVGYKILISPHKILRGDAKLVFKGDSTQIDKSTYYSFQFKERINNKEEVVYSTVASSYNGSVSLLSNLNSTGAITSSYSYGELNKDRTTFESSTLTITWNDNDGEIHTETIDLDVINEITLDDE
;
A
#
# COMPACT_ATOMS: atom_id res chain seq x y z
N MET A 1 -39.83 23.90 -41.94
CA MET A 1 -38.90 24.87 -41.32
C MET A 1 -39.06 24.99 -39.81
N LYS A 2 -40.22 25.39 -39.25
CA LYS A 2 -40.41 25.52 -37.78
C LYS A 2 -40.06 24.26 -36.97
N LYS A 3 -40.45 23.07 -37.44
CA LYS A 3 -40.14 21.78 -36.78
C LYS A 3 -38.63 21.47 -36.74
N ILE A 4 -37.90 21.84 -37.79
CA ILE A 4 -36.44 21.62 -37.86
C ILE A 4 -35.72 22.54 -36.86
N ILE A 5 -36.15 23.80 -36.77
CA ILE A 5 -35.60 24.78 -35.82
C ILE A 5 -35.79 24.32 -34.37
N VAL A 6 -36.98 23.79 -34.03
CA VAL A 6 -37.26 23.27 -32.67
C VAL A 6 -36.36 22.07 -32.32
N ILE A 7 -36.14 21.16 -33.28
CA ILE A 7 -35.24 20.00 -33.07
C ILE A 7 -33.81 20.46 -32.85
N CYS A 8 -33.31 21.40 -33.66
CA CYS A 8 -31.95 21.95 -33.51
C CYS A 8 -31.74 22.63 -32.14
N LEU A 9 -32.73 23.41 -31.67
CA LEU A 9 -32.67 24.03 -30.35
C LEU A 9 -32.63 22.99 -29.22
N GLY A 10 -33.41 21.91 -29.35
CA GLY A 10 -33.38 20.80 -28.39
C GLY A 10 -32.01 20.13 -28.31
N VAL A 11 -31.36 19.89 -29.46
CA VAL A 11 -30.02 19.28 -29.50
C VAL A 11 -28.98 20.20 -28.85
N ILE A 12 -29.03 21.51 -29.09
CA ILE A 12 -28.10 22.48 -28.49
C ILE A 12 -28.25 22.48 -26.95
N ILE A 13 -29.47 22.53 -26.44
CA ILE A 13 -29.74 22.52 -24.99
C ILE A 13 -29.27 21.22 -24.35
N LEU A 14 -29.55 20.06 -24.98
CA LEU A 14 -29.09 18.76 -24.47
C LEU A 14 -27.57 18.65 -24.49
N SER A 15 -26.91 19.11 -25.56
CA SER A 15 -25.43 19.07 -25.64
C SER A 15 -24.79 19.95 -24.57
N ASN A 16 -25.31 21.17 -24.37
CA ASN A 16 -24.81 22.09 -23.34
C ASN A 16 -25.12 21.56 -21.93
N GLY A 17 -26.25 20.87 -21.73
CA GLY A 17 -26.58 20.21 -20.48
C GLY A 17 -25.60 19.08 -20.13
N ILE A 18 -25.25 18.23 -21.10
CA ILE A 18 -24.26 17.16 -20.93
C ILE A 18 -22.88 17.75 -20.64
N TRP A 19 -22.44 18.74 -21.41
CA TRP A 19 -21.16 19.41 -21.19
C TRP A 19 -21.07 20.12 -19.84
N SER A 20 -22.14 20.82 -19.43
CA SER A 20 -22.24 21.45 -18.12
C SER A 20 -22.16 20.42 -16.99
N TYR A 21 -22.92 19.32 -17.10
CA TYR A 21 -22.85 18.21 -16.16
C TYR A 21 -21.44 17.61 -16.07
N MET A 22 -20.78 17.36 -17.20
CA MET A 22 -19.39 16.86 -17.20
C MET A 22 -18.38 17.85 -16.63
N TYR A 23 -18.59 19.16 -16.85
CA TYR A 23 -17.72 20.21 -16.32
C TYR A 23 -17.85 20.35 -14.80
N PHE A 24 -19.09 20.33 -14.28
CA PHE A 24 -19.34 20.42 -12.85
C PHE A 24 -19.10 19.11 -12.09
N ASN A 25 -19.21 17.96 -12.77
CA ASN A 25 -18.81 16.65 -12.26
C ASN A 25 -17.41 16.25 -12.74
N LYS A 26 -16.50 17.23 -12.94
CA LYS A 26 -15.08 16.90 -12.93
C LYS A 26 -14.80 16.20 -11.60
N LEU A 27 -14.62 14.88 -11.69
CA LEU A 27 -14.10 14.09 -10.59
C LEU A 27 -12.85 14.82 -10.10
N ASN A 28 -12.73 15.05 -8.79
CA ASN A 28 -11.48 15.49 -8.20
C ASN A 28 -10.45 14.40 -8.48
N VAL A 29 -9.79 14.51 -9.63
CA VAL A 29 -8.65 13.67 -9.96
C VAL A 29 -7.57 14.24 -9.05
N ASN A 30 -7.20 13.48 -8.03
CA ASN A 30 -6.02 13.81 -7.25
C ASN A 30 -4.87 13.97 -8.26
N THR A 31 -4.29 15.15 -8.37
CA THR A 31 -3.14 15.44 -9.25
C THR A 31 -1.82 15.16 -8.56
N ASP A 32 -1.87 15.00 -7.24
CA ASP A 32 -0.72 15.10 -6.38
C ASP A 32 -0.11 13.71 -6.22
N VAL A 33 1.21 13.70 -6.04
CA VAL A 33 1.96 12.49 -5.74
C VAL A 33 2.41 12.57 -4.30
N HIS A 34 1.92 11.64 -3.47
CA HIS A 34 2.32 11.51 -2.07
C HIS A 34 3.21 10.29 -1.90
N LEU A 35 4.35 10.45 -1.24
CA LEU A 35 5.22 9.37 -0.82
C LEU A 35 5.34 9.39 0.70
N PHE A 36 4.86 8.32 1.32
CA PHE A 36 5.08 8.05 2.74
C PHE A 36 6.19 7.00 2.87
N THR A 37 7.12 7.25 3.79
CA THR A 37 8.11 6.26 4.22
C THR A 37 7.85 5.94 5.68
N LEU A 38 7.73 4.65 5.98
CA LEU A 38 7.40 4.14 7.30
C LEU A 38 8.49 3.19 7.80
N ASP A 39 8.80 3.34 9.10
CA ASP A 39 9.71 2.48 9.84
C ASP A 39 9.01 1.94 11.08
N GLY A 40 9.51 0.84 11.63
CA GLY A 40 8.99 0.25 12.87
C GLY A 40 10.06 -0.57 13.58
N THR A 41 9.93 -0.68 14.89
CA THR A 41 10.85 -1.44 15.75
C THR A 41 10.04 -2.39 16.60
N GLY A 42 10.26 -3.70 16.43
CA GLY A 42 9.61 -4.72 17.23
C GLY A 42 10.53 -5.31 18.30
N GLU A 43 10.34 -6.57 18.67
CA GLU A 43 11.21 -7.31 19.61
C GLU A 43 12.40 -7.95 18.89
N GLN A 44 12.16 -8.70 17.81
CA GLN A 44 13.21 -9.38 17.06
C GLN A 44 13.45 -8.80 15.67
N TRP A 45 12.55 -7.95 15.19
CA TRP A 45 12.64 -7.39 13.85
C TRP A 45 12.52 -5.87 13.87
N ASP A 46 13.29 -5.22 12.99
CA ASP A 46 13.06 -3.84 12.60
C ASP A 46 12.60 -3.79 11.14
N VAL A 47 11.70 -2.85 10.86
CA VAL A 47 11.19 -2.55 9.52
C VAL A 47 11.72 -1.18 9.14
N VAL A 48 12.39 -1.10 8.00
CA VAL A 48 13.03 0.13 7.54
C VAL A 48 12.63 0.44 6.11
N GLY A 49 12.08 1.62 5.89
CA GLY A 49 11.86 2.19 4.58
C GLY A 49 10.68 1.58 3.83
N TYR A 50 9.63 1.12 4.51
CA TYR A 50 8.39 0.72 3.84
C TYR A 50 7.78 1.93 3.13
N LYS A 51 7.42 1.80 1.85
CA LYS A 51 6.94 2.91 1.03
C LYS A 51 5.49 2.74 0.68
N ILE A 52 4.76 3.84 0.77
CA ILE A 52 3.43 4.01 0.20
C ILE A 52 3.49 5.20 -0.75
N LEU A 53 3.47 4.93 -2.05
CA LEU A 53 3.44 5.96 -3.09
C LEU A 53 2.03 6.03 -3.67
N ILE A 54 1.39 7.17 -3.50
CA ILE A 54 0.07 7.49 -4.02
C ILE A 54 0.25 8.44 -5.19
N SER A 55 -0.34 8.11 -6.32
CA SER A 55 -0.39 8.93 -7.52
C SER A 55 -1.83 9.07 -7.98
N PRO A 56 -2.14 9.95 -8.95
CA PRO A 56 -3.49 10.18 -9.45
C PRO A 56 -4.29 8.92 -9.83
N HIS A 57 -3.59 7.86 -10.24
CA HIS A 57 -4.21 6.66 -10.82
C HIS A 57 -3.76 5.35 -10.19
N LYS A 58 -2.72 5.38 -9.36
CA LYS A 58 -2.08 4.17 -8.83
C LYS A 58 -1.62 4.39 -7.42
N ILE A 59 -1.61 3.30 -6.67
CA ILE A 59 -0.94 3.21 -5.39
C ILE A 59 0.09 2.08 -5.46
N LEU A 60 1.29 2.35 -4.94
CA LEU A 60 2.37 1.40 -4.79
C LEU A 60 2.68 1.25 -3.30
N ARG A 61 2.82 -0.01 -2.86
CA ARG A 61 3.12 -0.38 -1.48
C ARG A 61 4.27 -1.37 -1.46
N GLY A 62 5.24 -1.21 -0.55
CA GLY A 62 6.30 -2.21 -0.35
C GLY A 62 7.69 -1.62 -0.21
N ASP A 63 8.68 -2.39 -0.69
CA ASP A 63 10.11 -2.07 -0.65
C ASP A 63 10.69 -1.84 0.75
N ALA A 64 10.09 -2.44 1.79
CA ALA A 64 10.67 -2.43 3.12
C ALA A 64 11.92 -3.30 3.20
N LYS A 65 12.88 -2.88 4.01
CA LYS A 65 13.98 -3.70 4.50
C LYS A 65 13.62 -4.25 5.88
N LEU A 66 13.87 -5.53 6.09
CA LEU A 66 13.69 -6.18 7.39
C LEU A 66 15.06 -6.43 8.02
N VAL A 67 15.23 -6.13 9.30
CA VAL A 67 16.49 -6.34 10.03
C VAL A 67 16.21 -7.23 11.23
N PHE A 68 16.80 -8.43 11.24
CA PHE A 68 16.72 -9.32 12.38
C PHE A 68 17.71 -8.86 13.47
N LYS A 69 17.23 -8.77 14.71
CA LYS A 69 18.02 -8.35 15.88
C LYS A 69 18.63 -9.53 16.64
N GLY A 70 18.12 -10.74 16.43
CA GLY A 70 18.66 -11.97 17.00
C GLY A 70 19.92 -12.46 16.30
N ASP A 71 20.39 -13.65 16.68
CA ASP A 71 21.50 -14.30 16.00
C ASP A 71 21.00 -14.87 14.67
N SER A 72 21.59 -14.42 13.56
CA SER A 72 21.23 -14.89 12.21
C SER A 72 21.30 -16.42 12.03
N THR A 73 22.11 -17.12 12.84
CA THR A 73 22.20 -18.58 12.86
C THR A 73 20.98 -19.27 13.45
N GLN A 74 20.02 -18.53 13.99
CA GLN A 74 18.73 -19.04 14.47
C GLN A 74 17.71 -19.22 13.34
N ILE A 75 17.91 -18.51 12.22
CA ILE A 75 16.93 -18.44 11.12
C ILE A 75 17.55 -18.71 9.73
N ASP A 76 18.83 -19.07 9.66
CA ASP A 76 19.54 -19.34 8.39
C ASP A 76 19.03 -20.61 7.69
N LYS A 77 18.39 -21.52 8.42
CA LYS A 77 17.76 -22.74 7.89
C LYS A 77 16.24 -22.70 7.95
N SER A 78 15.66 -21.53 8.21
CA SER A 78 14.21 -21.32 8.19
C SER A 78 13.60 -21.89 6.91
N THR A 79 12.52 -22.64 7.04
CA THR A 79 11.81 -23.26 5.90
C THR A 79 10.51 -22.53 5.57
N TYR A 80 10.16 -21.52 6.37
CA TYR A 80 8.93 -20.77 6.25
C TYR A 80 9.11 -19.32 6.72
N TYR A 81 8.63 -18.38 5.92
CA TYR A 81 8.30 -17.06 6.41
C TYR A 81 7.05 -16.50 5.74
N SER A 82 6.40 -15.56 6.42
CA SER A 82 5.35 -14.73 5.85
C SER A 82 5.36 -13.34 6.45
N PHE A 83 5.08 -12.33 5.62
CA PHE A 83 4.92 -10.94 6.01
C PHE A 83 3.53 -10.47 5.60
N GLN A 84 2.85 -9.73 6.46
CA GLN A 84 1.55 -9.12 6.17
C GLN A 84 1.56 -7.68 6.64
N PHE A 85 1.47 -6.74 5.71
CA PHE A 85 1.22 -5.35 6.03
C PHE A 85 -0.28 -5.11 6.13
N LYS A 86 -0.69 -4.49 7.22
CA LYS A 86 -2.08 -4.15 7.52
C LYS A 86 -2.21 -2.66 7.68
N GLU A 87 -3.28 -2.10 7.13
CA GLU A 87 -3.68 -0.72 7.32
C GLU A 87 -5.05 -0.71 8.03
N ARG A 88 -5.30 0.29 8.90
CA ARG A 88 -6.60 0.44 9.55
C ARG A 88 -7.47 1.42 8.76
N ILE A 89 -8.59 0.94 8.24
CA ILE A 89 -9.57 1.73 7.48
C ILE A 89 -10.91 1.64 8.20
N ASN A 90 -11.48 2.78 8.62
CA ASN A 90 -12.77 2.84 9.30
C ASN A 90 -12.86 1.87 10.51
N ASN A 91 -11.82 1.84 11.35
CA ASN A 91 -11.68 0.91 12.49
C ASN A 91 -11.66 -0.59 12.13
N LYS A 92 -11.40 -0.94 10.86
CA LYS A 92 -11.17 -2.32 10.42
C LYS A 92 -9.75 -2.47 9.90
N GLU A 93 -9.10 -3.56 10.25
CA GLU A 93 -7.79 -3.89 9.71
C GLU A 93 -7.96 -4.59 8.36
N GLU A 94 -7.21 -4.13 7.37
CA GLU A 94 -7.17 -4.70 6.03
C GLU A 94 -5.74 -5.07 5.68
N VAL A 95 -5.54 -6.30 5.17
CA VAL A 95 -4.24 -6.73 4.66
C VAL A 95 -4.04 -6.12 3.28
N VAL A 96 -3.08 -5.21 3.17
CA VAL A 96 -2.80 -4.47 1.92
C VAL A 96 -1.65 -5.06 1.12
N TYR A 97 -0.77 -5.80 1.78
CA TYR A 97 0.31 -6.56 1.14
C TYR A 97 0.61 -7.80 1.96
N SER A 98 0.85 -8.92 1.28
CA SER A 98 1.24 -10.17 1.91
C SER A 98 2.20 -10.92 1.02
N THR A 99 3.23 -11.49 1.61
CA THR A 99 4.12 -12.44 0.95
C THR A 99 4.32 -13.65 1.84
N VAL A 100 4.43 -14.82 1.22
CA VAL A 100 4.64 -16.11 1.89
C VAL A 100 5.67 -16.87 1.07
N ALA A 101 6.66 -17.41 1.76
CA ALA A 101 7.63 -18.31 1.16
C ALA A 101 7.78 -19.54 2.05
N SER A 102 7.75 -20.72 1.43
CA SER A 102 7.92 -21.99 2.12
C SER A 102 8.72 -22.98 1.27
N SER A 103 9.39 -23.92 1.92
CA SER A 103 10.15 -24.99 1.26
C SER A 103 10.03 -26.29 2.04
N TYR A 104 9.79 -27.38 1.33
CA TYR A 104 9.60 -28.71 1.93
C TYR A 104 10.92 -29.48 2.15
N ASN A 105 12.00 -29.15 1.42
CA ASN A 105 13.24 -29.94 1.38
C ASN A 105 14.53 -29.08 1.35
N GLY A 106 14.46 -27.83 1.83
CA GLY A 106 15.61 -26.92 1.89
C GLY A 106 15.27 -25.61 2.59
N SER A 107 16.27 -24.81 2.96
CA SER A 107 16.06 -23.51 3.59
C SER A 107 15.43 -22.52 2.60
N VAL A 108 14.41 -21.79 3.03
CA VAL A 108 14.04 -20.53 2.40
C VAL A 108 15.03 -19.50 2.93
N SER A 109 15.77 -18.83 2.05
CA SER A 109 16.72 -17.80 2.49
C SER A 109 15.96 -16.55 2.93
N LEU A 110 15.46 -16.56 4.17
CA LEU A 110 14.84 -15.41 4.82
C LEU A 110 15.84 -14.25 4.81
N LEU A 111 17.09 -14.53 5.18
CA LEU A 111 18.20 -13.58 5.20
C LEU A 111 18.48 -12.92 3.84
N SER A 112 18.37 -13.63 2.72
CA SER A 112 18.59 -13.02 1.40
C SER A 112 17.46 -12.09 0.96
N ASN A 113 16.25 -12.29 1.49
CA ASN A 113 15.06 -11.50 1.16
C ASN A 113 14.84 -10.33 2.12
N LEU A 114 15.73 -10.12 3.09
CA LEU A 114 15.67 -9.02 4.05
C LEU A 114 15.89 -7.64 3.44
N ASN A 115 16.55 -7.57 2.28
CA ASN A 115 16.90 -6.29 1.65
C ASN A 115 15.73 -5.63 0.91
N SER A 116 14.69 -6.38 0.56
CA SER A 116 13.45 -5.83 0.00
C SER A 116 12.32 -6.85 0.15
N THR A 117 11.22 -6.43 0.78
CA THR A 117 9.99 -7.23 0.87
C THR A 117 9.24 -7.35 -0.46
N GLY A 118 9.74 -6.74 -1.54
CA GLY A 118 9.02 -6.56 -2.80
C GLY A 118 7.97 -5.45 -2.73
N ALA A 119 7.36 -5.13 -3.87
CA ALA A 119 6.34 -4.10 -3.98
C ALA A 119 5.13 -4.58 -4.80
N ILE A 120 3.94 -4.14 -4.39
CA ILE A 120 2.70 -4.31 -5.13
C ILE A 120 2.24 -2.96 -5.67
N THR A 121 1.82 -2.95 -6.94
CA THR A 121 1.16 -1.79 -7.55
C THR A 121 -0.27 -2.19 -7.89
N SER A 122 -1.23 -1.38 -7.46
CA SER A 122 -2.64 -1.60 -7.78
C SER A 122 -3.28 -0.33 -8.33
N SER A 123 -4.38 -0.51 -9.05
CA SER A 123 -5.25 0.61 -9.41
C SER A 123 -5.79 1.25 -8.14
N TYR A 124 -5.95 2.57 -8.20
CA TYR A 124 -6.51 3.34 -7.12
C TYR A 124 -7.92 2.85 -6.71
N SER A 125 -8.14 2.55 -5.43
CA SER A 125 -9.48 2.24 -4.90
C SER A 125 -10.12 3.50 -4.32
N TYR A 126 -11.44 3.68 -4.45
CA TYR A 126 -12.14 4.91 -4.04
C TYR A 126 -11.97 5.25 -2.55
N GLY A 127 -11.60 4.28 -1.71
CA GLY A 127 -11.33 4.48 -0.28
C GLY A 127 -9.94 5.03 0.03
N GLU A 128 -8.99 4.97 -0.91
CA GLU A 128 -7.63 5.50 -0.75
C GLU A 128 -7.62 7.05 -0.71
N LEU A 129 -8.58 7.73 -1.34
CA LEU A 129 -8.64 9.21 -1.38
C LEU A 129 -8.94 9.83 -0.03
N ASN A 130 -9.52 9.04 0.87
CA ASN A 130 -9.85 9.47 2.22
C ASN A 130 -8.72 9.13 3.20
N LYS A 131 -7.64 8.50 2.74
CA LYS A 131 -6.50 8.17 3.59
C LYS A 131 -5.54 9.34 3.63
N ASP A 132 -5.07 9.61 4.82
CA ASP A 132 -4.09 10.64 5.12
C ASP A 132 -2.95 10.03 5.94
N ARG A 133 -2.00 10.88 6.34
CA ARG A 133 -0.90 10.53 7.23
C ARG A 133 -1.38 9.73 8.45
N THR A 134 -2.46 10.15 9.11
CA THR A 134 -2.97 9.48 10.32
C THR A 134 -3.47 8.07 10.04
N THR A 135 -3.97 7.82 8.82
CA THR A 135 -4.33 6.48 8.38
C THR A 135 -3.09 5.60 8.26
N PHE A 136 -2.00 6.11 7.68
CA PHE A 136 -0.77 5.35 7.50
C PHE A 136 0.04 5.15 8.78
N GLU A 137 -0.02 6.08 9.74
CA GLU A 137 0.56 5.93 11.08
C GLU A 137 -0.09 4.81 11.90
N SER A 138 -1.22 4.26 11.44
CA SER A 138 -1.85 3.08 12.04
C SER A 138 -1.48 1.75 11.34
N SER A 139 -0.49 1.78 10.45
CA SER A 139 -0.06 0.60 9.72
C SER A 139 0.73 -0.34 10.61
N THR A 140 0.57 -1.64 10.40
CA THR A 140 1.35 -2.66 11.11
C THR A 140 1.94 -3.68 10.15
N LEU A 141 3.07 -4.25 10.53
CA LEU A 141 3.62 -5.45 9.90
C LEU A 141 3.44 -6.63 10.86
N THR A 142 2.77 -7.68 10.41
CA THR A 142 2.86 -9.01 11.06
C THR A 142 3.87 -9.87 10.33
N ILE A 143 4.90 -10.33 11.03
CA ILE A 143 5.92 -11.26 10.53
C ILE A 143 5.78 -12.60 11.26
N THR A 144 5.72 -13.68 10.50
CA THR A 144 5.74 -15.05 11.02
C THR A 144 6.89 -15.80 10.36
N TRP A 145 7.69 -16.49 11.14
CA TRP A 145 8.82 -17.27 10.66
C TRP A 145 8.95 -18.53 11.51
N ASN A 146 9.65 -19.54 10.99
CA ASN A 146 10.15 -20.60 11.84
C ASN A 146 11.65 -20.45 12.08
N ASP A 147 12.07 -20.81 13.28
CA ASP A 147 13.49 -20.98 13.58
C ASP A 147 14.03 -22.31 13.04
N ASN A 148 15.31 -22.53 13.27
CA ASN A 148 16.02 -23.74 12.86
C ASN A 148 15.56 -25.02 13.58
N ASP A 149 14.92 -24.90 14.74
CA ASP A 149 14.32 -26.03 15.48
C ASP A 149 12.90 -26.34 14.97
N GLY A 150 12.38 -25.48 14.09
CA GLY A 150 11.05 -25.60 13.49
C GLY A 150 9.94 -24.97 14.31
N GLU A 151 10.27 -24.25 15.40
CA GLU A 151 9.28 -23.51 16.17
C GLU A 151 8.82 -22.28 15.41
N ILE A 152 7.51 -22.02 15.42
CA ILE A 152 6.90 -20.90 14.71
C ILE A 152 6.81 -19.71 15.66
N HIS A 153 7.41 -18.61 15.23
CA HIS A 153 7.38 -17.32 15.90
C HIS A 153 6.49 -16.36 15.13
N THR A 154 5.84 -15.43 15.83
CA THR A 154 5.05 -14.36 15.21
C THR A 154 5.20 -13.09 16.00
N GLU A 155 5.41 -12.00 15.29
CA GLU A 155 5.59 -10.66 15.83
C GLU A 155 4.75 -9.67 15.02
N THR A 156 4.20 -8.66 15.70
CA THR A 156 3.51 -7.54 15.06
C THR A 156 4.20 -6.25 15.45
N ILE A 157 4.50 -5.43 14.46
CA ILE A 157 5.31 -4.22 14.56
C ILE A 157 4.45 -3.06 14.09
N ASP A 158 4.26 -2.08 14.96
CA ASP A 158 3.63 -0.82 14.58
C ASP A 158 4.60 0.00 13.71
N LEU A 159 4.07 0.62 12.65
CA LEU A 159 4.84 1.39 11.69
C LEU A 159 4.47 2.87 11.80
N ASP A 160 5.49 3.71 11.93
CA ASP A 160 5.36 5.15 12.02
C ASP A 160 5.83 5.82 10.73
N VAL A 161 5.13 6.88 10.30
CA VAL A 161 5.54 7.69 9.15
C VAL A 161 6.74 8.55 9.55
N ILE A 162 7.93 8.14 9.14
CA ILE A 162 9.18 8.89 9.37
C ILE A 162 9.41 10.00 8.35
N ASN A 163 8.84 9.88 7.15
CA ASN A 163 8.99 10.87 6.10
C ASN A 163 7.75 10.93 5.21
N GLU A 164 7.44 12.14 4.75
CA GLU A 164 6.31 12.44 3.87
C GLU A 164 6.78 13.46 2.83
N ILE A 165 6.59 13.12 1.56
CA ILE A 165 6.89 14.00 0.43
C ILE A 165 5.61 14.13 -0.38
N THR A 166 5.20 15.37 -0.63
CA THR A 166 4.11 15.68 -1.54
C THR A 166 4.68 16.48 -2.71
N LEU A 167 4.33 16.06 -3.92
CA LEU A 167 4.61 16.79 -5.15
C LEU A 167 3.27 17.22 -5.74
N ASP A 168 3.05 18.52 -5.74
CA ASP A 168 1.91 19.15 -6.36
C ASP A 168 2.26 19.49 -7.82
N ASP A 169 1.30 19.38 -8.72
CA ASP A 169 1.48 19.70 -10.16
C ASP A 169 1.32 21.22 -10.43
N GLU A 170 1.49 22.08 -9.41
CA GLU A 170 1.37 23.55 -9.46
C GLU A 170 2.72 24.31 -9.52
#